data_AF-A0A4Y2ABT6-F1
#
_entry.id   AF-A0A4Y2ABT6-F1
#
_cell.length_a   1.000
_cell.length_b   1.000
_cell.length_c   1.000
_cell.angle_alpha   90.00
_cell.angle_beta   90.00
_cell.angle_gamma   90.00
#
_symmetry.space_group_name_H-M   'P 1'
#
loop_
_entity.id
_entity.type
_entity.pdbx_description
1 polymer ?
#
loop_
_entity_poly.entity_id
_entity_poly.type
_entity_poly.pdbx_seq_one_letter_code
_entity_poly.pdbx_strand_id
1 'polypeptide(L)'
;MQRSKSVIFGVERLIKHLHATGVPIAIATSSKRETMDMKTTNHRELIGLFHHVVCGSTDPEVKHGKPAPDVFLVCADRFEDKPSPDKVKRDDIVYDNSTSG
;
A
#
# COMPACT_ATOMS: atom_id res chain seq x y z
N MET A 1 22.22 10.61 5.08
CA MET A 1 21.50 10.98 3.84
C MET A 1 20.72 9.76 3.36
N GLN A 2 19.42 9.69 3.65
CA GLN A 2 18.62 8.51 3.32
C GLN A 2 18.25 8.57 1.84
N ARG A 3 18.72 7.59 1.05
CA ARG A 3 18.45 7.49 -0.39
C ARG A 3 16.94 7.45 -0.61
N SER A 4 16.42 8.33 -1.47
CA SER A 4 15.07 8.20 -2.02
C SER A 4 14.98 6.84 -2.72
N LYS A 5 14.04 5.99 -2.28
CA LYS A 5 13.78 4.72 -2.97
C LYS A 5 13.14 5.06 -4.31
N SER A 6 13.84 4.76 -5.40
CA SER A 6 13.29 4.90 -6.74
C SER A 6 12.09 3.96 -6.90
N VAL A 7 11.04 4.44 -7.57
CA VAL A 7 9.91 3.59 -7.98
C VAL A 7 10.43 2.50 -8.89
N ILE A 8 10.02 1.25 -8.66
CA ILE A 8 10.43 0.11 -9.48
C ILE A 8 9.97 0.36 -10.92
N PHE A 9 10.85 0.07 -11.88
CA PHE A 9 10.54 0.24 -13.30
C PHE A 9 9.25 -0.51 -13.67
N GLY A 10 8.31 0.18 -14.30
CA GLY A 10 7.01 -0.37 -14.72
C GLY A 10 5.87 -0.23 -13.70
N VAL A 11 6.16 0.00 -12.42
CA VAL A 11 5.11 0.18 -11.39
C VAL A 11 4.29 1.44 -11.63
N GLU A 12 4.95 2.53 -12.04
CA GLU A 12 4.24 3.77 -12.39
C GLU A 12 3.26 3.57 -13.55
N ARG A 13 3.68 2.84 -14.60
CA ARG A 13 2.82 2.53 -15.75
C ARG A 13 1.62 1.69 -15.32
N LEU A 14 1.85 0.69 -14.46
CA LEU A 14 0.79 -0.17 -13.93
C LEU A 14 -0.22 0.65 -13.11
N ILE A 15 0.24 1.45 -12.15
CA ILE A 15 -0.61 2.30 -11.31
C ILE A 15 -1.46 3.23 -12.17
N LYS A 16 -0.83 3.92 -13.12
CA LYS A 16 -1.54 4.82 -14.06
C LYS A 16 -2.58 4.07 -14.88
N HIS A 17 -2.26 2.86 -15.36
CA HIS A 17 -3.18 2.04 -16.13
C HIS A 17 -4.38 1.56 -15.30
N LEU A 18 -4.15 1.05 -14.10
CA LEU A 18 -5.21 0.60 -13.19
C LEU A 18 -6.14 1.76 -12.83
N HIS A 19 -5.56 2.91 -12.47
CA HIS A 19 -6.33 4.12 -12.18
C HIS A 19 -7.15 4.58 -13.40
N ALA A 20 -6.55 4.65 -14.59
CA ALA A 20 -7.23 5.05 -15.82
C ALA A 20 -8.32 4.07 -16.28
N THR A 21 -8.24 2.81 -15.88
CA THR A 21 -9.25 1.77 -16.18
C THR A 21 -10.31 1.62 -15.09
N GLY A 22 -10.26 2.45 -14.04
CA GLY A 22 -11.22 2.44 -12.94
C GLY A 22 -11.05 1.31 -11.94
N VAL A 23 -9.89 0.62 -11.95
CA VAL A 23 -9.56 -0.40 -10.95
C VAL A 23 -9.04 0.32 -9.69
N PRO A 24 -9.76 0.26 -8.56
CA PRO A 24 -9.33 0.92 -7.34
C PRO A 24 -8.09 0.22 -6.76
N ILE A 25 -7.11 1.01 -6.32
CA ILE A 25 -5.83 0.54 -5.79
C ILE A 25 -5.52 1.23 -4.47
N ALA A 26 -4.87 0.55 -3.53
CA ALA A 26 -4.50 1.09 -2.23
C ALA A 26 -3.10 0.61 -1.79
N ILE A 27 -2.52 1.30 -0.80
CA ILE A 27 -1.20 0.95 -0.24
C ILE A 27 -1.36 0.43 1.19
N ALA A 28 -0.86 -0.77 1.45
CA ALA A 28 -0.67 -1.30 2.80
C ALA A 28 0.83 -1.33 3.15
N THR A 29 1.26 -0.57 4.15
CA THR A 29 2.67 -0.50 4.57
C THR A 29 2.83 -0.71 6.07
N SER A 30 3.93 -1.34 6.49
CA SER A 30 4.30 -1.45 7.91
C SER A 30 4.99 -0.18 8.43
N SER A 31 5.33 0.78 7.56
CA SER A 31 5.98 2.03 7.98
C SER A 31 5.02 2.95 8.72
N LYS A 32 5.57 3.83 9.57
CA LYS A 32 4.83 4.96 10.16
C LYS A 32 4.43 5.95 9.07
N ARG A 33 3.35 6.68 9.29
CA ARG A 33 2.85 7.73 8.38
C ARG A 33 3.94 8.74 8.00
N GLU A 34 4.66 9.27 8.98
CA GLU A 34 5.76 10.23 8.77
C GLU A 34 6.83 9.70 7.83
N THR A 35 7.21 8.42 8.02
CA THR A 35 8.22 7.75 7.17
C THR A 35 7.69 7.53 5.76
N MET A 36 6.40 7.22 5.61
CA MET A 36 5.75 7.12 4.30
C MET A 36 5.77 8.47 3.59
N ASP A 37 5.29 9.53 4.25
CA ASP A 37 5.22 10.88 3.67
C ASP A 37 6.61 11.40 3.26
N MET A 38 7.65 11.13 4.06
CA MET A 38 9.04 11.44 3.69
C MET A 38 9.49 10.67 2.45
N LYS A 39 9.20 9.36 2.37
CA LYS A 39 9.61 8.50 1.24
C LYS A 39 8.87 8.87 -0.06
N THR A 40 7.66 9.38 0.05
CA THR A 40 6.80 9.69 -1.11
C THR A 40 6.71 11.17 -1.44
N THR A 41 7.51 12.02 -0.79
CA THR A 41 7.53 13.46 -1.07
C THR A 41 7.78 13.76 -2.55
N ASN A 42 8.63 12.98 -3.24
CA ASN A 42 8.91 13.13 -4.67
C ASN A 42 7.93 12.37 -5.59
N HIS A 43 6.95 11.66 -5.02
CA HIS A 43 6.02 10.79 -5.74
C HIS A 43 4.56 11.10 -5.39
N ARG A 44 4.27 12.33 -4.93
CA ARG A 44 2.92 12.72 -4.48
C ARG A 44 1.85 12.51 -5.54
N GLU A 45 2.15 12.82 -6.80
CA GLU A 45 1.22 12.58 -7.91
C GLU A 45 0.88 11.09 -8.04
N LEU A 46 1.89 10.21 -7.97
CA LEU A 46 1.69 8.77 -8.05
C LEU A 46 0.90 8.23 -6.85
N ILE A 47 1.19 8.73 -5.65
CA ILE A 47 0.44 8.36 -4.43
C ILE A 47 -1.00 8.86 -4.48
N GLY A 48 -1.25 10.00 -5.13
CA GLY A 48 -2.59 10.54 -5.33
C GLY A 48 -3.49 9.68 -6.23
N LEU A 49 -2.93 8.70 -6.96
CA LEU A 49 -3.71 7.75 -7.76
C LEU A 49 -4.29 6.60 -6.94
N PHE A 50 -3.83 6.41 -5.70
CA PHE A 50 -4.34 5.40 -4.79
C PHE A 50 -5.56 5.92 -4.05
N HIS A 51 -6.56 5.06 -3.89
CA HIS A 51 -7.79 5.35 -3.16
C HIS A 51 -7.49 5.74 -1.70
N HIS A 52 -6.61 4.99 -1.05
CA HIS A 52 -6.20 5.25 0.33
C HIS A 52 -4.85 4.57 0.65
N VAL A 53 -4.30 4.92 1.80
CA VAL A 53 -3.04 4.38 2.33
C VAL A 53 -3.24 3.94 3.78
N VAL A 54 -2.89 2.70 4.10
CA VAL A 54 -2.88 2.13 5.46
C VAL A 54 -1.44 1.98 5.94
N CYS A 55 -1.11 2.67 7.03
CA CYS A 55 0.20 2.64 7.67
C CYS A 55 0.13 1.83 8.97
N GLY A 56 0.38 0.52 8.92
CA GLY A 56 0.13 -0.41 10.01
C GLY A 56 0.88 -0.13 11.33
N SER A 57 1.92 0.72 11.34
CA SER A 57 2.58 1.15 12.60
C SER A 57 1.85 2.28 13.33
N THR A 58 0.91 2.97 12.65
CA THR A 58 0.22 4.16 13.17
C THR A 58 -1.28 4.11 12.96
N ASP A 59 -1.78 3.11 12.23
CA ASP A 59 -3.19 2.95 11.94
C ASP A 59 -3.88 2.22 13.12
N PRO A 60 -4.86 2.84 13.80
CA PRO A 60 -5.47 2.28 15.00
C PRO A 60 -6.31 1.02 14.74
N GLU A 61 -6.72 0.78 13.49
CA GLU A 61 -7.47 -0.42 13.10
C GLU A 61 -6.54 -1.63 12.91
N VAL A 62 -5.23 -1.40 12.76
CA VAL A 62 -4.21 -2.45 12.66
C VAL A 62 -3.71 -2.82 14.06
N LYS A 63 -4.23 -3.92 14.60
CA LYS A 63 -3.91 -4.37 15.97
C LYS A 63 -2.58 -5.11 16.03
N HIS A 64 -2.29 -5.90 15.00
CA HIS A 64 -1.07 -6.69 14.91
C HIS A 64 -0.28 -6.28 13.66
N GLY A 65 0.98 -5.89 13.85
CA GLY A 65 1.89 -5.68 12.74
C GLY A 65 2.17 -6.98 11.97
N LYS A 66 2.74 -6.85 10.77
CA LYS A 66 3.24 -8.00 10.01
C LYS A 66 4.12 -8.91 10.91
N PRO A 67 4.03 -10.24 10.78
CA PRO A 67 3.42 -11.00 9.69
C PRO A 67 1.89 -11.20 9.80
N ALA A 68 1.23 -10.63 10.80
CA ALA A 68 -0.23 -10.69 10.87
C ALA A 68 -0.88 -10.00 9.65
N PRO A 69 -2.05 -10.48 9.20
CA PRO A 69 -2.71 -9.98 7.99
C PRO A 69 -3.44 -8.65 8.20
N ASP A 70 -3.54 -8.15 9.43
CA ASP A 70 -4.35 -7.00 9.84
C ASP A 70 -4.21 -5.80 8.89
N VAL A 71 -2.98 -5.42 8.52
CA VAL A 71 -2.75 -4.27 7.63
C VAL A 71 -3.35 -4.46 6.24
N PHE A 72 -3.40 -5.69 5.74
CA PHE A 72 -4.02 -6.00 4.44
C PHE A 72 -5.53 -6.06 4.56
N LEU A 73 -6.05 -6.62 5.64
CA LEU A 73 -7.48 -6.70 5.90
C LEU A 73 -8.08 -5.31 6.10
N VAL A 74 -7.44 -4.45 6.88
CA VAL A 74 -7.84 -3.05 7.07
C VAL A 74 -7.80 -2.27 5.75
N CYS A 75 -6.77 -2.51 4.92
CA CYS A 75 -6.67 -1.91 3.59
C CYS A 75 -7.82 -2.36 2.68
N ALA A 76 -8.11 -3.67 2.66
CA ALA A 76 -9.21 -4.21 1.88
C ALA A 76 -10.58 -3.69 2.35
N ASP A 77 -10.82 -3.59 3.66
CA ASP A 77 -12.12 -3.18 4.23
C ASP A 77 -12.47 -1.71 3.99
N ARG A 78 -11.47 -0.89 3.61
CA ARG A 78 -11.64 0.54 3.27
C ARG A 78 -12.12 0.78 1.84
N PHE A 79 -12.19 -0.24 1.00
CA PHE A 79 -12.88 -0.13 -0.29
C PHE A 79 -14.40 -0.23 -0.10
N GLU A 80 -15.16 0.52 -0.89
CA GLU A 80 -16.64 0.50 -0.83
C GLU A 80 -17.20 -0.88 -1.22
N ASP A 81 -16.68 -1.47 -2.28
CA ASP A 81 -16.96 -2.85 -2.68
C ASP A 81 -16.01 -3.79 -1.95
N LYS A 82 -16.33 -4.07 -0.69
CA LYS A 82 -15.50 -4.86 0.22
C LYS A 82 -15.23 -6.24 -0.38
N PRO A 83 -14.00 -6.54 -0.83
CA PRO A 83 -13.70 -7.89 -1.29
C PRO A 83 -13.87 -8.84 -0.10
N SER A 84 -14.50 -10.01 -0.34
CA SER A 84 -14.57 -11.05 0.69
C SER A 84 -13.16 -11.33 1.25
N PRO A 85 -12.97 -11.51 2.56
CA PRO A 85 -11.66 -11.81 3.15
C PRO A 85 -10.95 -13.01 2.49
N ASP A 86 -11.71 -13.98 1.97
CA ASP A 86 -11.17 -15.15 1.24
C ASP A 86 -10.56 -14.79 -0.12
N LYS A 87 -10.93 -13.62 -0.66
CA LYS A 87 -10.40 -13.05 -1.91
C LYS A 87 -9.21 -12.12 -1.67
N VAL A 88 -9.00 -11.64 -0.44
CA VAL A 88 -7.78 -10.92 -0.03
C VAL A 88 -6.66 -11.95 0.11
N LYS A 89 -6.23 -12.49 -1.03
CA LYS A 89 -5.11 -13.42 -1.12
C LYS A 89 -3.83 -12.62 -1.27
N ARG A 90 -2.69 -13.20 -0.88
CA ARG A 90 -1.36 -12.67 -1.19
C ARG A 90 -1.14 -12.35 -2.68
N ASP A 91 -2.03 -12.83 -3.55
CA ASP A 91 -2.05 -12.62 -5.00
C ASP A 91 -2.57 -11.23 -5.43
N ASP A 92 -3.16 -10.43 -4.53
CA ASP A 92 -3.40 -8.99 -4.76
C ASP A 92 -2.06 -8.22 -4.71
N ILE A 93 -1.19 -8.44 -5.69
CA ILE A 93 0.21 -7.95 -5.83
C ILE A 93 0.72 -7.22 -4.57
N VAL A 94 0.93 -7.97 -3.49
CA VAL A 94 1.55 -7.44 -2.28
C VAL A 94 3.05 -7.42 -2.54
N TYR A 95 3.56 -6.31 -3.05
CA TYR A 95 5.01 -6.14 -3.22
C TYR A 95 5.65 -5.86 -1.86
N ASP A 96 5.94 -6.93 -1.11
CA ASP A 96 6.71 -6.84 0.13
C ASP A 96 8.20 -6.95 -0.19
N ASN A 97 8.93 -5.84 -0.06
CA ASN A 97 10.39 -5.84 -0.16
C ASN A 97 11.06 -6.02 1.22
N SER A 98 10.45 -6.80 2.12
CA SER A 98 11.12 -7.22 3.35
C SER A 98 12.19 -8.26 3.01
N THR A 99 13.44 -7.81 2.84
CA THR A 99 14.59 -8.69 3.12
C THR A 99 14.58 -8.92 4.63
N SER A 100 13.81 -9.91 5.09
CA SER A 100 13.89 -10.38 6.46
C SER A 100 15.25 -11.06 6.61
N GLY A 101 16.20 -10.34 7.22
CA GLY A 101 17.27 -10.93 8.00
C GLY A 101 16.78 -11.10 9.44
#